data_AF-A0A7Y8MCI8-F1
#
_entry.id   AF-A0A7Y8MCI8-F1
#
_cell.length_a   1.000
_cell.length_b   1.000
_cell.length_c   1.000
_cell.angle_alpha   90.00
_cell.angle_beta   90.00
_cell.angle_gamma   90.00
#
_symmetry.space_group_name_H-M   'P 1'
#
loop_
_entity.id
_entity.type
_entity.pdbx_description
1 polymer ?
#
loop_
_entity_poly.entity_id
_entity_poly.type
_entity_poly.pdbx_seq_one_letter_code
_entity_poly.pdbx_strand_id
1 'polypeptide(L)'
;MIRSMIRSMSALAALGALAAFVCLPVGAGAADPALDAPVADAAKAFEEKTGLTDFGLLMMRDEEILYRRFFGGYTETTAVPIASATKWITGATVMTLVDAGRIDLDSPVKTWLPELPSPHGDLTLRQLLSYTAGFPSLAERIDLKQDRTISLLEAAIALKDVALVDEPGTAYAYGGPNFQIAGAVVERVSGQRWADYFDEVLGDP
;
A
#
# COMPACT_ATOMS: atom_id res chain seq x y z
N MET A 1 -8.85 -33.08 -65.15
CA MET A 1 -10.23 -33.55 -65.31
C MET A 1 -11.01 -33.25 -64.03
N ILE A 2 -12.08 -32.45 -64.15
CA ILE A 2 -13.35 -32.54 -63.40
C ILE A 2 -13.41 -31.99 -61.95
N ARG A 3 -14.01 -30.77 -61.89
CA ARG A 3 -15.07 -30.24 -60.98
C ARG A 3 -14.75 -30.10 -59.48
N SER A 4 -14.62 -28.87 -58.96
CA SER A 4 -15.71 -27.96 -58.49
C SER A 4 -16.45 -28.50 -57.26
N MET A 5 -16.30 -27.81 -56.13
CA MET A 5 -17.46 -27.27 -55.40
C MET A 5 -17.03 -26.26 -54.32
N ILE A 6 -17.56 -25.06 -54.50
CA ILE A 6 -17.67 -23.95 -53.55
C ILE A 6 -18.44 -24.40 -52.31
N ARG A 7 -17.98 -24.03 -51.11
CA ARG A 7 -18.83 -23.81 -49.94
C ARG A 7 -18.15 -22.87 -48.93
N SER A 8 -18.60 -21.62 -48.99
CA SER A 8 -18.90 -20.73 -47.86
C SER A 8 -17.77 -20.38 -46.87
N MET A 9 -17.14 -19.23 -47.11
CA MET A 9 -16.50 -18.42 -46.08
C MET A 9 -17.57 -17.83 -45.16
N SER A 10 -17.69 -18.36 -43.95
CA SER A 10 -18.36 -17.67 -42.85
C SER A 10 -17.31 -16.80 -42.15
N ALA A 11 -17.29 -15.51 -42.46
CA ALA A 11 -16.52 -14.53 -41.72
C ALA A 11 -17.14 -14.40 -40.32
N LEU A 12 -16.47 -14.96 -39.31
CA LEU A 12 -16.83 -14.76 -37.92
C LEU A 12 -16.27 -13.40 -37.49
N ALA A 13 -17.09 -12.35 -37.60
CA ALA A 13 -16.81 -11.07 -36.96
C ALA A 13 -16.96 -11.27 -35.44
N ALA A 14 -15.85 -11.52 -34.75
CA ALA A 14 -15.80 -11.43 -33.30
C ALA A 14 -15.92 -9.95 -32.92
N LEU A 15 -17.14 -9.52 -32.57
CA LEU A 15 -17.34 -8.26 -31.86
C LEU A 15 -16.68 -8.41 -30.48
N GLY A 16 -15.46 -7.89 -30.35
CA GLY A 16 -14.87 -7.60 -29.05
C GLY A 16 -15.71 -6.54 -28.38
N ALA A 17 -16.53 -6.93 -27.40
CA ALA A 17 -17.11 -5.99 -26.46
C ALA A 17 -15.96 -5.46 -25.61
N LEU A 18 -15.40 -4.32 -26.03
CA LEU A 18 -14.56 -3.50 -25.17
C LEU A 18 -15.49 -3.01 -24.05
N ALA A 19 -15.49 -3.71 -22.93
CA ALA A 19 -16.09 -3.20 -21.70
C ALA A 19 -15.23 -2.00 -21.29
N ALA A 20 -15.61 -0.82 -21.77
CA ALA A 20 -15.17 0.41 -21.15
C ALA A 20 -15.61 0.31 -19.69
N PHE A 21 -14.64 0.22 -18.78
CA PHE A 21 -14.86 0.56 -17.38
C PHE A 21 -15.29 2.03 -17.40
N VAL A 22 -16.60 2.25 -17.44
CA VAL A 22 -17.15 3.55 -17.07
C VAL A 22 -16.86 3.62 -15.59
N CYS A 23 -15.80 4.33 -15.22
CA CYS A 23 -15.62 4.85 -13.88
C CYS A 23 -16.80 5.82 -13.69
N LEU A 24 -17.94 5.29 -13.22
CA LEU A 24 -19.04 6.12 -12.80
C LEU A 24 -18.46 7.00 -11.70
N PRO A 25 -18.63 8.33 -11.77
CA PRO A 25 -18.19 9.18 -10.68
C PRO A 25 -18.82 8.62 -9.41
N VAL A 26 -18.00 8.31 -8.40
CA VAL A 26 -18.47 7.99 -7.06
C VAL A 26 -19.54 9.00 -6.74
N GLY A 27 -20.79 8.52 -6.63
CA GLY A 27 -21.92 9.39 -6.40
C GLY A 27 -21.60 10.22 -5.17
N ALA A 28 -21.74 11.54 -5.28
CA ALA A 28 -21.81 12.41 -4.12
C ALA A 28 -23.09 12.04 -3.36
N GLY A 29 -23.06 10.92 -2.65
CA GLY A 29 -24.13 10.49 -1.77
C GLY A 29 -24.31 11.60 -0.75
N ALA A 30 -25.46 12.27 -0.81
CA ALA A 30 -25.87 13.15 0.27
C ALA A 30 -25.80 12.33 1.55
N ALA A 31 -25.10 12.83 2.57
CA ALA A 31 -24.97 12.15 3.85
C ALA A 31 -26.35 11.67 4.31
N ASP A 32 -26.47 10.38 4.65
CA ASP A 32 -27.72 9.83 5.18
C ASP A 32 -28.06 10.61 6.47
N PRO A 33 -29.15 11.41 6.47
CA PRO A 33 -29.51 12.22 7.64
C PRO A 33 -29.75 11.38 8.90
N ALA A 34 -30.05 10.07 8.75
CA ALA A 34 -30.18 9.16 9.88
C ALA A 34 -28.84 8.96 10.63
N LEU A 35 -27.70 9.25 10.00
CA LEU A 35 -26.37 9.13 10.60
C LEU A 35 -25.92 10.40 11.32
N ASP A 36 -26.58 11.54 11.14
CA ASP A 36 -26.15 12.82 11.72
C ASP A 36 -26.10 12.78 13.26
N ALA A 37 -27.18 12.33 13.91
CA ALA A 37 -27.25 12.24 15.37
C ALA A 37 -26.24 11.25 15.97
N PRO A 38 -26.16 9.97 15.53
CA PRO A 38 -25.20 9.03 16.11
C PRO A 38 -23.74 9.44 15.83
N VAL A 39 -23.45 10.06 14.68
CA VAL A 39 -22.11 10.58 14.42
C VAL A 39 -21.81 11.79 15.30
N ALA A 40 -22.76 12.70 15.54
CA ALA A 40 -22.55 13.83 16.43
C ALA A 40 -22.23 13.35 17.87
N ASP A 41 -22.95 12.35 18.35
CA ASP A 41 -22.69 11.73 19.66
C ASP A 41 -21.30 11.07 19.71
N ALA A 42 -20.92 10.33 18.68
CA ALA A 42 -19.60 9.70 18.58
C ALA A 42 -18.46 10.72 18.48
N ALA A 43 -18.66 11.80 17.71
CA ALA A 43 -17.73 12.91 17.59
C ALA A 43 -17.50 13.59 18.94
N LYS A 44 -18.57 13.88 19.68
CA LYS A 44 -18.49 14.43 21.03
C LYS A 44 -17.75 13.50 21.99
N ALA A 45 -18.04 12.20 21.96
CA ALA A 45 -17.35 11.22 22.79
C ALA A 45 -15.85 11.11 22.43
N PHE A 46 -15.50 11.23 21.15
CA PHE A 46 -14.12 11.28 20.68
C PHE A 46 -13.39 12.53 21.19
N GLU A 47 -14.02 13.70 21.08
CA GLU A 47 -13.52 14.97 21.62
C GLU A 47 -13.31 14.88 23.14
N GLU A 48 -14.29 14.41 23.90
CA GLU A 48 -14.20 14.25 25.35
C GLU A 48 -13.07 13.29 25.77
N LYS A 49 -12.83 12.23 24.99
CA LYS A 49 -11.81 11.22 25.28
C LYS A 49 -10.39 11.68 24.91
N THR A 50 -10.25 12.41 23.81
CA THR A 50 -8.93 12.68 23.19
C THR A 50 -8.50 14.15 23.30
N GLY A 51 -9.45 15.07 23.49
CA GLY A 51 -9.24 16.51 23.38
C GLY A 51 -9.06 16.99 21.93
N LEU A 52 -9.18 16.11 20.93
CA LEU A 52 -9.01 16.46 19.53
C LEU A 52 -10.36 16.89 18.93
N THR A 53 -10.39 18.10 18.37
CA THR A 53 -11.58 18.69 17.74
C THR A 53 -11.52 18.72 16.21
N ASP A 54 -10.33 18.49 15.64
CA ASP A 54 -10.08 18.55 14.21
C ASP A 54 -9.90 17.14 13.63
N PHE A 55 -10.87 16.66 12.86
CA PHE A 55 -10.82 15.34 12.20
C PHE A 55 -11.84 15.23 11.05
N GLY A 56 -11.68 14.23 10.19
CA GLY A 56 -12.65 13.87 9.15
C GLY A 56 -13.21 12.47 9.36
N LEU A 57 -14.49 12.27 9.03
CA LEU A 57 -15.13 10.96 9.00
C LEU A 57 -15.75 10.74 7.61
N LEU A 58 -15.34 9.63 6.98
CA LEU A 58 -15.94 9.11 5.76
C LEU A 58 -16.42 7.69 6.05
N MET A 59 -17.68 7.40 5.75
CA MET A 59 -18.24 6.05 5.78
C MET A 59 -18.77 5.70 4.40
N MET A 60 -18.34 4.56 3.89
CA MET A 60 -18.74 4.03 2.59
C MET A 60 -19.30 2.63 2.76
N ARG A 61 -20.25 2.28 1.90
CA ARG A 61 -20.71 0.90 1.71
C ARG A 61 -20.74 0.66 0.22
N ASP A 62 -20.08 -0.42 -0.20
CA ASP A 62 -19.78 -0.67 -1.61
C ASP A 62 -19.05 0.54 -2.20
N GLU A 63 -19.55 1.12 -3.30
CA GLU A 63 -18.99 2.31 -3.94
C GLU A 63 -19.74 3.60 -3.55
N GLU A 64 -20.69 3.52 -2.60
CA GLU A 64 -21.51 4.66 -2.20
C GLU A 64 -21.00 5.29 -0.90
N ILE A 65 -20.84 6.62 -0.93
CA ILE A 65 -20.57 7.42 0.27
C ILE A 65 -21.88 7.55 1.06
N LEU A 66 -21.93 6.93 2.23
CA LEU A 66 -23.07 7.01 3.14
C LEU A 66 -23.02 8.25 4.02
N TYR A 67 -21.81 8.67 4.39
CA TYR A 67 -21.61 9.80 5.28
C TYR A 67 -20.24 10.40 5.07
N ARG A 68 -20.19 11.72 5.07
CA ARG A 68 -18.95 12.48 4.97
C ARG A 68 -19.06 13.77 5.76
N ARG A 69 -18.17 13.97 6.73
CA ARG A 69 -18.11 15.22 7.50
C ARG A 69 -16.70 15.50 7.99
N PHE A 70 -16.38 16.79 8.08
CA PHE A 70 -15.16 17.30 8.69
C PHE A 70 -15.53 18.14 9.91
N PHE A 71 -14.74 18.00 10.96
CA PHE A 71 -14.93 18.62 12.27
C PHE A 71 -13.81 19.62 12.53
N GLY A 72 -14.12 20.64 13.32
CA GLY A 72 -13.20 21.74 13.61
C GLY A 72 -12.78 22.50 12.33
N GLY A 73 -11.47 22.68 12.14
CA GLY A 73 -10.89 23.38 11.00
C GLY A 73 -10.57 22.51 9.79
N TYR A 74 -10.81 21.20 9.84
CA TYR A 74 -10.47 20.30 8.73
C TYR A 74 -11.43 20.45 7.56
N THR A 75 -10.87 20.26 6.36
CA THR A 75 -11.59 20.17 5.10
C THR A 75 -11.22 18.87 4.39
N GLU A 76 -11.91 18.60 3.29
CA GLU A 76 -11.61 17.47 2.40
C GLU A 76 -10.16 17.45 1.91
N THR A 77 -9.54 18.61 1.74
CA THR A 77 -8.18 18.72 1.20
C THR A 77 -7.15 18.94 2.30
N THR A 78 -7.51 18.86 3.57
CA THR A 78 -6.55 18.96 4.67
C THR A 78 -5.64 17.74 4.66
N ALA A 79 -4.37 17.94 4.29
CA ALA A 79 -3.35 16.90 4.37
C ALA A 79 -2.92 16.68 5.82
N VAL A 80 -2.93 15.42 6.25
CA VAL A 80 -2.48 15.01 7.59
C VAL A 80 -1.45 13.88 7.51
N PRO A 81 -0.42 13.87 8.37
CA PRO A 81 0.46 12.71 8.49
C PRO A 81 -0.31 11.50 9.04
N ILE A 82 -0.44 10.44 8.25
CA ILE A 82 -1.22 9.23 8.64
C ILE A 82 -0.38 8.15 9.34
N ALA A 83 0.91 8.41 9.55
CA ALA A 83 1.85 7.54 10.25
C ALA A 83 1.77 6.07 9.80
N SER A 84 1.43 5.15 10.70
CA SER A 84 1.41 3.72 10.40
C SER A 84 0.32 3.30 9.42
N ALA A 85 -0.69 4.14 9.16
CA ALA A 85 -1.63 3.92 8.07
C ALA A 85 -0.99 4.08 6.68
N THR A 86 0.30 4.42 6.56
CA THR A 86 1.03 4.28 5.29
C THR A 86 1.36 2.83 4.94
N LYS A 87 1.38 1.90 5.92
CA LYS A 87 1.90 0.53 5.72
C LYS A 87 1.08 -0.31 4.75
N TRP A 88 -0.25 -0.25 4.83
CA TRP A 88 -1.10 -0.96 3.87
C TRP A 88 -0.94 -0.41 2.44
N ILE A 89 -0.73 0.91 2.30
CA ILE A 89 -0.39 1.53 1.00
C ILE A 89 0.92 0.96 0.48
N THR A 90 1.99 0.94 1.29
CA THR A 90 3.26 0.31 0.90
C THR A 90 3.12 -1.17 0.55
N GLY A 91 2.33 -1.92 1.32
CA GLY A 91 2.01 -3.32 1.01
C GLY A 91 1.33 -3.46 -0.35
N ALA A 92 0.32 -2.64 -0.63
CA ALA A 92 -0.36 -2.61 -1.93
C ALA A 92 0.60 -2.24 -3.07
N THR A 93 1.47 -1.24 -2.89
CA THR A 93 2.50 -0.87 -3.86
C THR A 93 3.44 -2.05 -4.18
N VAL A 94 3.88 -2.80 -3.17
CA VAL A 94 4.68 -4.03 -3.37
C VAL A 94 3.87 -5.06 -4.17
N MET A 95 2.61 -5.26 -3.83
CA MET A 95 1.75 -6.24 -4.52
C MET A 95 1.55 -5.91 -6.00
N THR A 96 1.56 -4.62 -6.41
CA THR A 96 1.51 -4.28 -7.86
C THR A 96 2.67 -4.87 -8.66
N LEU A 97 3.86 -4.94 -8.06
CA LEU A 97 5.04 -5.57 -8.69
C LEU A 97 4.94 -7.10 -8.70
N VAL A 98 4.29 -7.69 -7.68
CA VAL A 98 3.99 -9.12 -7.62
C VAL A 98 3.01 -9.50 -8.72
N ASP A 99 1.91 -8.76 -8.85
CA ASP A 99 0.88 -8.99 -9.87
C ASP A 99 1.44 -8.83 -11.29
N ALA A 100 2.41 -7.92 -11.47
CA ALA A 100 3.15 -7.76 -12.72
C ALA A 100 4.23 -8.84 -12.97
N GLY A 101 4.43 -9.79 -12.04
CA GLY A 101 5.43 -10.84 -12.13
C GLY A 101 6.88 -10.37 -12.07
N ARG A 102 7.12 -9.15 -11.53
CA ARG A 102 8.47 -8.54 -11.45
C ARG A 102 9.21 -8.93 -10.18
N ILE A 103 8.47 -9.26 -9.12
CA ILE A 103 8.98 -9.77 -7.84
C ILE A 103 8.09 -10.91 -7.34
N ASP A 104 8.57 -11.62 -6.34
CA ASP A 104 7.77 -12.57 -5.56
C ASP A 104 8.00 -12.33 -4.07
N LEU A 105 7.17 -12.92 -3.20
CA LEU A 105 7.23 -12.63 -1.76
C LEU A 105 8.22 -13.53 -1.00
N ASP A 106 8.70 -14.61 -1.61
CA ASP A 106 9.38 -15.72 -0.94
C ASP A 106 10.88 -15.83 -1.31
N SER A 107 11.30 -15.17 -2.37
CA SER A 107 12.71 -15.01 -2.73
C SER A 107 13.44 -14.13 -1.70
N PRO A 108 14.71 -14.43 -1.42
CA PRO A 108 15.56 -13.57 -0.60
C PRO A 108 15.64 -12.16 -1.17
N VAL A 109 15.56 -11.12 -0.32
CA VAL A 109 15.58 -9.72 -0.76
C VAL A 109 16.87 -9.34 -1.47
N LYS A 110 17.99 -10.03 -1.20
CA LYS A 110 19.26 -9.84 -1.94
C LYS A 110 19.15 -10.13 -3.44
N THR A 111 18.09 -10.81 -3.89
CA THR A 111 17.77 -11.00 -5.31
C THR A 111 17.59 -9.66 -6.03
N TRP A 112 17.00 -8.68 -5.34
CA TRP A 112 16.83 -7.32 -5.86
C TRP A 112 17.86 -6.36 -5.27
N LEU A 113 18.23 -6.55 -4.00
CA LEU A 113 19.16 -5.69 -3.26
C LEU A 113 20.47 -6.43 -2.91
N PRO A 114 21.34 -6.74 -3.89
CA PRO A 114 22.55 -7.53 -3.67
C PRO A 114 23.56 -6.90 -2.69
N GLU A 115 23.39 -5.62 -2.37
CA GLU A 115 24.20 -4.88 -1.40
C GLU A 115 23.85 -5.21 0.06
N LEU A 116 22.69 -5.83 0.33
CA LEU A 116 22.34 -6.25 1.69
C LEU A 116 23.04 -7.58 2.04
N PRO A 117 23.90 -7.61 3.07
CA PRO A 117 24.56 -8.82 3.49
C PRO A 117 23.63 -9.73 4.29
N SER A 118 24.01 -11.00 4.42
CA SER A 118 23.41 -11.92 5.39
C SER A 118 23.58 -11.38 6.83
N PRO A 119 22.58 -11.55 7.73
CA PRO A 119 21.32 -12.26 7.52
C PRO A 119 20.24 -11.42 6.79
N HIS A 120 20.39 -10.09 6.73
CA HIS A 120 19.36 -9.20 6.22
C HIS A 120 18.99 -9.43 4.75
N GLY A 121 19.97 -9.73 3.91
CA GLY A 121 19.76 -10.08 2.50
C GLY A 121 19.02 -11.40 2.29
N ASP A 122 19.00 -12.27 3.30
CA ASP A 122 18.34 -13.59 3.24
C ASP A 122 16.87 -13.55 3.66
N LEU A 123 16.41 -12.41 4.21
CA LEU A 123 15.02 -12.18 4.56
C LEU A 123 14.14 -12.16 3.31
N THR A 124 12.85 -12.46 3.47
CA THR A 124 11.87 -12.38 2.37
C THR A 124 10.93 -11.19 2.54
N LEU A 125 10.33 -10.72 1.44
CA LEU A 125 9.30 -9.67 1.50
C LEU A 125 8.10 -10.11 2.34
N ARG A 126 7.74 -11.41 2.30
CA ARG A 126 6.70 -11.97 3.17
C ARG A 126 7.01 -11.73 4.64
N GLN A 127 8.22 -12.05 5.08
CA GLN A 127 8.66 -11.86 6.46
C GLN A 127 8.66 -10.39 6.88
N LEU A 128 9.16 -9.51 6.01
CA LEU A 128 9.20 -8.07 6.27
C LEU A 128 7.79 -7.49 6.42
N LEU A 129 6.91 -7.74 5.44
CA LEU A 129 5.54 -7.20 5.43
C LEU A 129 4.66 -7.78 6.54
N SER A 130 4.99 -8.96 7.08
CA SER A 130 4.29 -9.56 8.21
C SER A 130 4.96 -9.35 9.57
N TYR A 131 6.02 -8.54 9.66
CA TYR A 131 6.78 -8.31 10.90
C TYR A 131 7.37 -9.56 11.53
N THR A 132 7.75 -10.54 10.71
CA THR A 132 8.38 -11.78 11.16
C THR A 132 9.83 -11.90 10.72
N ALA A 133 10.46 -10.81 10.29
CA ALA A 133 11.85 -10.80 9.83
C ALA A 133 12.90 -10.91 10.97
N GLY A 134 12.48 -10.92 12.23
CA GLY A 134 13.37 -11.02 13.39
C GLY A 134 13.99 -9.70 13.84
N PHE A 135 13.57 -8.57 13.28
CA PHE A 135 13.97 -7.25 13.78
C PHE A 135 13.40 -6.99 15.17
N PRO A 136 14.10 -6.22 16.03
CA PRO A 136 13.59 -5.79 17.32
C PRO A 136 12.34 -4.93 17.18
N SER A 137 11.53 -4.94 18.23
CA SER A 137 10.26 -4.23 18.23
C SER A 137 10.46 -2.71 18.33
N LEU A 138 9.44 -1.94 17.91
CA LEU A 138 9.42 -0.48 18.07
C LEU A 138 9.59 -0.04 19.54
N ALA A 139 9.24 -0.89 20.51
CA ALA A 139 9.42 -0.61 21.93
C ALA A 139 10.89 -0.45 22.33
N GLU A 140 11.80 -1.05 21.56
CA GLU A 140 13.25 -0.93 21.74
C GLU A 140 13.80 0.37 21.13
N ARG A 141 12.93 1.19 20.52
CA ARG A 141 13.25 2.50 19.92
C ARG A 141 14.45 2.46 18.97
N ILE A 142 14.61 1.36 18.24
CA ILE A 142 15.45 1.35 17.04
C ILE A 142 14.70 2.12 15.96
N ASP A 143 14.62 3.44 16.14
CA ASP A 143 14.21 4.33 15.08
C ASP A 143 15.40 4.39 14.13
N LEU A 144 15.17 3.90 12.92
CA LEU A 144 16.09 4.17 11.85
C LEU A 144 16.14 5.67 11.68
N LYS A 145 17.34 6.19 11.41
CA LYS A 145 17.52 7.60 11.08
C LYS A 145 16.42 8.00 10.09
N GLN A 146 15.48 8.83 10.54
CA GLN A 146 14.46 9.46 9.70
C GLN A 146 15.13 10.59 8.91
N ASP A 147 16.21 10.24 8.24
CA ASP A 147 16.99 11.14 7.45
C ASP A 147 16.35 11.22 6.08
N ARG A 148 15.64 12.32 5.85
CA ARG A 148 14.96 12.57 4.57
C ARG A 148 15.94 12.91 3.43
N THR A 149 17.24 12.96 3.72
CA THR A 149 18.28 13.26 2.73
C THR A 149 18.90 12.02 2.10
N ILE A 150 18.63 10.83 2.65
CA ILE A 150 19.09 9.55 2.10
C ILE A 150 17.96 8.83 1.35
N SER A 151 18.35 8.02 0.37
CA SER A 151 17.45 7.12 -0.37
C SER A 151 16.97 5.94 0.49
N LEU A 152 15.90 5.26 0.06
CA LEU A 152 15.44 4.05 0.74
C LEU A 152 16.49 2.94 0.65
N LEU A 153 17.25 2.88 -0.45
CA LEU A 153 18.38 1.96 -0.56
C LEU A 153 19.45 2.21 0.51
N GLU A 154 19.85 3.46 0.74
CA GLU A 154 20.80 3.82 1.79
C GLU A 154 20.24 3.50 3.18
N ALA A 155 18.96 3.77 3.42
CA ALA A 155 18.28 3.40 4.67
C ALA A 155 18.24 1.87 4.88
N ALA A 156 17.99 1.10 3.81
CA ALA A 156 18.01 -0.36 3.85
C ALA A 156 19.42 -0.94 4.05
N ILE A 157 20.45 -0.33 3.49
CA ILE A 157 21.85 -0.74 3.72
C ILE A 157 22.28 -0.42 5.15
N ALA A 158 21.85 0.73 5.71
CA ALA A 158 22.14 1.11 7.09
C ALA A 158 21.56 0.11 8.11
N LEU A 159 20.54 -0.66 7.73
CA LEU A 159 19.96 -1.69 8.57
C LEU A 159 20.87 -2.89 8.82
N LYS A 160 21.94 -3.08 8.03
CA LYS A 160 22.87 -4.19 8.24
C LYS A 160 23.49 -4.22 9.65
N ASP A 161 23.54 -3.05 10.31
CA ASP A 161 24.13 -2.87 11.63
C ASP A 161 23.11 -3.09 12.76
N VAL A 162 21.83 -3.33 12.42
CA VAL A 162 20.78 -3.70 13.38
C VAL A 162 20.78 -5.22 13.54
N ALA A 163 20.95 -5.71 14.76
CA ALA A 163 20.90 -7.14 15.02
C ALA A 163 19.46 -7.67 14.89
N LEU A 164 19.31 -8.86 14.28
CA LEU A 164 18.08 -9.64 14.41
C LEU A 164 18.06 -10.30 15.79
N VAL A 165 16.95 -10.17 16.51
CA VAL A 165 16.77 -10.66 17.89
C VAL A 165 16.00 -11.99 17.93
N ASP A 166 15.28 -12.32 16.86
CA ASP A 166 14.57 -13.58 16.67
C ASP A 166 14.98 -14.25 15.35
N GLU A 167 14.80 -15.57 15.27
CA GLU A 167 14.97 -16.28 14.00
C GLU A 167 13.89 -15.83 12.99
N PRO A 168 14.25 -15.47 11.75
CA PRO A 168 13.27 -15.04 10.75
C PRO A 168 12.17 -16.08 10.53
N GLY A 169 10.91 -15.64 10.61
CA GLY A 169 9.71 -16.44 10.45
C GLY A 169 9.15 -17.03 11.76
N THR A 170 9.84 -16.87 12.89
CA THR A 170 9.45 -17.56 14.15
C THR A 170 8.69 -16.69 15.15
N ALA A 171 8.86 -15.36 15.09
CA ALA A 171 8.23 -14.42 16.03
C ALA A 171 7.69 -13.17 15.30
N TYR A 172 6.63 -12.58 15.85
CA TYR A 172 6.09 -11.29 15.40
C TYR A 172 6.67 -10.14 16.23
N ALA A 173 7.27 -9.16 15.57
CA ALA A 173 7.82 -7.96 16.19
C ALA A 173 7.55 -6.72 15.34
N TYR A 174 6.55 -5.93 15.75
CA TYR A 174 6.18 -4.70 15.04
C TYR A 174 7.29 -3.65 15.14
N GLY A 175 7.81 -3.17 14.01
CA GLY A 175 8.92 -2.21 13.98
C GLY A 175 9.20 -1.58 12.61
N GLY A 176 9.70 -0.33 12.61
CA GLY A 176 9.97 0.45 11.40
C GLY A 176 10.89 -0.19 10.33
N PRO A 177 11.96 -0.92 10.69
CA PRO A 177 12.94 -1.44 9.74
C PRO A 177 12.41 -2.19 8.52
N ASN A 178 11.39 -3.00 8.75
CA ASN A 178 10.81 -3.87 7.74
C ASN A 178 10.41 -3.12 6.45
N PHE A 179 9.81 -1.94 6.61
CA PHE A 179 9.24 -1.17 5.50
C PHE A 179 10.30 -0.39 4.71
N GLN A 180 11.48 -0.13 5.29
CA GLN A 180 12.57 0.51 4.54
C GLN A 180 13.18 -0.46 3.52
N ILE A 181 13.38 -1.72 3.90
CA ILE A 181 13.86 -2.75 2.96
C ILE A 181 12.79 -2.99 1.89
N ALA A 182 11.52 -3.14 2.26
CA ALA A 182 10.44 -3.34 1.30
C ALA A 182 10.32 -2.16 0.30
N GLY A 183 10.41 -0.92 0.79
CA GLY A 183 10.43 0.27 -0.06
C GLY A 183 11.64 0.33 -0.99
N ALA A 184 12.83 -0.04 -0.51
CA ALA A 184 14.03 -0.11 -1.34
C ALA A 184 13.92 -1.15 -2.46
N VAL A 185 13.26 -2.29 -2.22
CA VAL A 185 12.96 -3.27 -3.28
C VAL A 185 12.06 -2.64 -4.35
N VAL A 186 11.03 -1.89 -3.95
CA VAL A 186 10.16 -1.18 -4.90
C VAL A 186 10.99 -0.24 -5.76
N GLU A 187 11.82 0.63 -5.17
CA GLU A 187 12.63 1.59 -5.94
C GLU A 187 13.60 0.89 -6.90
N ARG A 188 14.24 -0.18 -6.43
CA ARG A 188 15.20 -0.94 -7.24
C ARG A 188 14.53 -1.59 -8.44
N VAL A 189 13.39 -2.22 -8.23
CA VAL A 189 12.71 -2.97 -9.28
C VAL A 189 12.01 -2.03 -10.23
N SER A 190 11.33 -0.98 -9.74
CA SER A 190 10.63 0.00 -10.56
C SER A 190 11.56 0.94 -11.32
N GLY A 191 12.74 1.26 -10.76
CA GLY A 191 13.65 2.28 -11.26
C GLY A 191 13.23 3.71 -10.90
N GLN A 192 12.26 3.87 -9.98
CA GLN A 192 11.67 5.15 -9.59
C GLN A 192 11.77 5.35 -8.07
N ARG A 193 11.62 6.59 -7.59
CA ARG A 193 11.45 6.78 -6.14
C ARG A 193 10.14 6.16 -5.70
N TRP A 194 10.06 5.70 -4.46
CA TRP A 194 8.89 4.99 -3.96
C TRP A 194 7.59 5.81 -4.12
N ALA A 195 7.65 7.11 -3.82
CA ALA A 195 6.50 8.00 -3.93
C ALA A 195 6.03 8.15 -5.39
N ASP A 196 6.97 8.32 -6.33
CA ASP A 196 6.65 8.46 -7.75
C ASP A 196 6.00 7.17 -8.30
N TYR A 197 6.53 6.00 -7.90
CA TYR A 197 5.94 4.71 -8.29
C TYR A 197 4.56 4.48 -7.65
N PHE A 198 4.39 4.83 -6.36
CA PHE A 198 3.10 4.77 -5.70
C PHE A 198 2.06 5.65 -6.43
N ASP A 199 2.42 6.89 -6.77
CA ASP A 199 1.53 7.80 -7.48
C ASP A 199 1.14 7.21 -8.85
N GLU A 200 2.08 6.65 -9.61
CA GLU A 200 1.82 6.02 -10.91
C GLU A 200 0.84 4.83 -10.83
N VAL A 201 1.00 3.96 -9.83
CA VAL A 201 0.27 2.68 -9.81
C VAL A 201 -0.98 2.66 -8.93
N LEU A 202 -1.12 3.61 -7.99
CA LEU A 202 -2.19 3.62 -6.99
C LEU A 202 -2.67 5.03 -6.60
N GLY A 203 -1.79 6.02 -6.57
CA GLY A 203 -2.08 7.35 -6.01
C GLY A 203 -2.85 8.28 -6.96
N ASP A 204 -2.64 8.16 -8.27
CA ASP A 204 -3.31 8.95 -9.31
C ASP A 204 -3.88 8.03 -10.41
N PRO A 205 -4.95 7.25 -10.12
CA PRO A 205 -5.54 6.32 -11.07
C PRO A 205 -6.34 6.97 -12.20
#